data_AF-A0ABD7PYK8-F1
#
_entry.id   AF-A0ABD7PYK8-F1
#
_cell.length_a   1.000
_cell.length_b   1.000
_cell.length_c   1.000
_cell.angle_alpha   90.00
_cell.angle_beta   90.00
_cell.angle_gamma   90.00
#
_symmetry.space_group_name_H-M   'P 1'
#
loop_
_entity.id
_entity.type
_entity.pdbx_description
1 polymer ?
#
loop_
_entity_poly.entity_id
_entity_poly.type
_entity_poly.pdbx_seq_one_letter_code
_entity_poly.pdbx_strand_id
1 'polypeptide(L)'
;MFKLMSFLTLFLPAIAYSNGIKMKDGLYYGYWVYKDKRLLKEYGVLANNPRKDAGEYILSPVPELSATDEIYIQIKNNVPTIFFYHESSDAYLNVVGWAGAKFSGGEMIVSANTIRFLKEDSKERISVGDKFNGKVVRLDIGERAPIKDVNDKGFSIDCNQYLKANNYAETGLPDVEEPDSSGRKDIFVGYLATVFAVGELGICSAFLSDDIVPQIKNGWIQFRRLN
;
A
#
# COMPACT_ATOMS: atom_id res chain seq x y z
N MET A 1 51.22 49.71 14.13
CA MET A 1 50.99 48.68 13.10
C MET A 1 50.29 47.50 13.76
N PHE A 2 48.95 47.44 13.71
CA PHE A 2 48.17 46.31 14.18
C PHE A 2 47.62 45.57 12.95
N LYS A 3 48.06 44.32 12.72
CA LYS A 3 47.50 43.45 11.68
C LYS A 3 46.30 42.70 12.27
N LEU A 4 45.11 43.01 11.78
CA LEU A 4 43.89 42.27 12.05
C LEU A 4 43.86 41.04 11.12
N MET A 5 44.00 39.83 11.67
CA MET A 5 43.73 38.59 10.92
C MET A 5 42.22 38.32 10.96
N SER A 6 41.55 38.53 9.84
CA SER A 6 40.17 38.09 9.64
C SER A 6 40.16 36.58 9.36
N PHE A 7 39.65 35.79 10.30
CA PHE A 7 39.28 34.40 10.07
C PHE A 7 38.00 34.36 9.22
N LEU A 8 38.12 34.01 7.94
CA LEU A 8 36.99 33.65 7.09
C LEU A 8 36.55 32.22 7.46
N THR A 9 35.48 32.09 8.24
CA THR A 9 34.78 30.82 8.42
C THR A 9 34.02 30.48 7.14
N LEU A 10 34.58 29.57 6.34
CA LEU A 10 33.88 28.94 5.22
C LEU A 10 32.72 28.11 5.76
N PHE A 11 31.51 28.67 5.72
CA PHE A 11 30.28 27.90 5.75
C PHE A 11 30.13 27.20 4.40
N LEU A 12 30.70 26.00 4.28
CA LEU A 12 30.33 25.08 3.20
C LEU A 12 28.90 24.61 3.46
N PRO A 13 27.95 24.82 2.53
CA PRO A 13 26.66 24.19 2.65
C PRO A 13 26.91 22.69 2.52
N ALA A 14 26.67 21.94 3.60
CA ALA A 14 26.60 20.50 3.52
C ALA A 14 25.41 20.18 2.60
N ILE A 15 25.70 19.93 1.32
CA ILE A 15 24.75 19.33 0.40
C ILE A 15 24.54 17.92 0.95
N ALA A 16 23.53 17.78 1.82
CA ALA A 16 23.02 16.50 2.23
C ALA A 16 22.39 15.90 0.97
N TYR A 17 23.18 15.12 0.23
CA TYR A 17 22.64 14.18 -0.73
C TYR A 17 21.79 13.18 0.07
N SER A 18 20.49 13.44 0.10
CA SER A 18 19.49 12.42 0.36
C SER A 18 19.80 11.28 -0.61
N ASN A 19 20.42 10.21 -0.12
CA ASN A 19 20.51 8.95 -0.85
C ASN A 19 19.07 8.44 -0.95
N GLY A 20 18.36 8.85 -2.01
CA GLY A 20 17.04 8.34 -2.32
C GLY A 20 17.13 6.82 -2.42
N ILE A 21 16.22 6.11 -1.76
CA ILE A 21 16.13 4.66 -1.82
C ILE A 21 16.03 4.26 -3.30
N LYS A 22 16.95 3.41 -3.74
CA LYS A 22 16.97 2.82 -5.08
C LYS A 22 16.53 1.37 -4.98
N MET A 23 15.28 1.12 -5.34
CA MET A 23 14.76 -0.23 -5.44
C MET A 23 15.16 -0.85 -6.77
N LYS A 24 15.46 -2.15 -6.77
CA LYS A 24 15.70 -2.88 -8.01
C LYS A 24 14.39 -3.03 -8.78
N ASP A 25 14.47 -2.94 -10.10
CA ASP A 25 13.33 -3.22 -10.96
C ASP A 25 12.85 -4.66 -10.76
N GLY A 26 11.54 -4.87 -10.76
CA GLY A 26 10.95 -6.19 -10.55
C GLY A 26 9.49 -6.10 -10.12
N LEU A 27 8.86 -7.26 -10.02
CA LEU A 27 7.54 -7.41 -9.42
C LEU A 27 7.71 -7.88 -7.97
N TYR A 28 7.01 -7.25 -7.05
CA TYR A 28 7.04 -7.57 -5.62
C TYR A 28 5.64 -7.96 -5.17
N TYR A 29 5.56 -8.92 -4.26
CA TYR A 29 4.30 -9.35 -3.64
C TYR A 29 4.37 -9.15 -2.12
N GLY A 30 3.29 -8.63 -1.53
CA GLY A 30 3.19 -8.36 -0.11
C GLY A 30 2.80 -9.60 0.70
N TYR A 31 3.52 -9.83 1.79
CA TYR A 31 3.20 -10.84 2.79
C TYR A 31 3.05 -10.17 4.14
N TRP A 32 2.00 -10.47 4.91
CA TRP A 32 1.96 -10.02 6.29
C TRP A 32 2.87 -10.91 7.13
N VAL A 33 3.84 -10.31 7.81
CA VAL A 33 4.74 -11.04 8.69
C VAL A 33 4.79 -10.42 10.07
N TYR A 34 5.00 -11.27 11.07
CA TYR A 34 5.17 -10.86 12.45
C TYR A 34 6.21 -11.73 13.15
N LYS A 35 6.66 -11.31 14.33
CA LYS A 35 7.59 -12.10 15.15
C LYS A 35 6.87 -12.71 16.34
N ASP A 36 6.99 -14.03 16.46
CA ASP A 36 6.58 -14.78 17.65
C ASP A 36 7.79 -15.55 18.19
N LYS A 37 8.16 -15.31 19.45
CA LYS A 37 9.35 -15.91 20.09
C LYS A 37 10.62 -15.81 19.22
N ARG A 38 10.80 -14.66 18.56
CA ARG A 38 11.90 -14.33 17.62
C ARG A 38 11.87 -15.07 16.26
N LEU A 39 10.89 -15.93 16.03
CA LEU A 39 10.66 -16.57 14.73
C LEU A 39 9.75 -15.70 13.88
N LEU A 40 10.11 -15.53 12.61
CA LEU A 40 9.26 -14.86 11.62
C LEU A 40 8.12 -15.80 11.24
N LYS A 41 6.89 -15.29 11.28
CA LYS A 41 5.67 -16.01 10.89
C LYS A 41 4.88 -15.17 9.89
N GLU A 42 4.11 -15.83 9.04
CA GLU A 42 3.16 -15.21 8.12
C GLU A 42 1.74 -15.29 8.70
N TYR A 43 0.91 -14.30 8.39
CA TYR A 43 -0.50 -14.26 8.81
C TYR A 43 -1.40 -14.05 7.59
N GLY A 44 -2.50 -14.80 7.53
CA GLY A 44 -3.38 -14.88 6.36
C GLY A 44 -4.34 -13.70 6.16
N VAL A 45 -3.98 -12.48 6.59
CA VAL A 45 -4.71 -11.26 6.18
C VAL A 45 -4.42 -10.91 4.72
N LEU A 46 -3.18 -11.19 4.29
CA LEU A 46 -2.79 -11.17 2.89
C LEU A 46 -2.76 -12.61 2.39
N ALA A 47 -3.16 -12.82 1.14
CA ALA A 47 -3.10 -14.17 0.57
C ALA A 47 -1.65 -14.69 0.65
N ASN A 48 -1.46 -15.85 1.27
CA ASN A 48 -0.10 -16.35 1.55
C ASN A 48 0.66 -16.80 0.29
N ASN A 49 0.01 -16.84 -0.88
CA ASN A 49 0.64 -17.16 -2.15
C ASN A 49 0.10 -16.26 -3.26
N PRO A 50 0.99 -15.65 -4.08
CA PRO A 50 0.54 -14.89 -5.23
C PRO A 50 -0.10 -15.82 -6.26
N ARG A 51 -1.24 -15.41 -6.81
CA ARG A 51 -1.97 -16.20 -7.81
C ARG A 51 -1.33 -16.09 -9.19
N LYS A 52 -1.33 -17.21 -9.90
CA LYS A 52 -0.90 -17.29 -11.30
C LYS A 52 -1.95 -17.99 -12.14
N ASP A 53 -2.20 -17.45 -13.32
CA ASP A 53 -2.98 -18.09 -14.37
C ASP A 53 -2.33 -17.85 -15.72
N ALA A 54 -2.20 -18.93 -16.50
CA ALA A 54 -1.49 -18.95 -17.78
C ALA A 54 -0.08 -18.31 -17.73
N GLY A 55 0.61 -18.43 -16.59
CA GLY A 55 1.97 -17.88 -16.40
C GLY A 55 2.03 -16.41 -15.99
N GLU A 56 0.90 -15.71 -15.92
CA GLU A 56 0.84 -14.31 -15.46
C GLU A 56 0.32 -14.24 -14.02
N TYR A 57 0.78 -13.23 -13.29
CA TYR A 57 0.20 -12.90 -11.99
C TYR A 57 -1.13 -12.19 -12.18
N ILE A 58 -2.14 -12.55 -11.39
CA ILE A 58 -3.49 -12.00 -11.52
C ILE A 58 -4.05 -11.52 -10.18
N LEU A 59 -4.91 -10.51 -10.26
CA LEU A 59 -5.87 -10.16 -9.21
C LEU A 59 -7.21 -10.80 -9.60
N SER A 60 -7.67 -11.78 -8.83
CA SER A 60 -8.96 -12.42 -9.06
C SER A 60 -9.81 -12.38 -7.80
N PRO A 61 -11.12 -12.15 -7.92
CA PRO A 61 -12.05 -12.40 -6.82
C PRO A 61 -11.91 -13.84 -6.33
N VAL A 62 -11.99 -14.03 -5.02
CA VAL A 62 -12.06 -15.36 -4.40
C VAL A 62 -13.47 -15.57 -3.86
N PRO A 63 -14.02 -16.79 -3.91
CA PRO A 63 -15.27 -17.09 -3.23
C PRO A 63 -15.16 -16.82 -1.71
N GLU A 64 -16.28 -16.37 -1.14
CA GLU A 64 -16.71 -16.01 0.23
C GLU A 64 -15.99 -16.59 1.47
N LEU A 65 -15.08 -17.57 1.35
CA LEU A 65 -14.50 -18.32 2.48
C LEU A 65 -13.00 -18.10 2.70
N SER A 66 -12.37 -17.15 2.01
CA SER A 66 -10.99 -16.80 2.29
C SER A 66 -10.74 -15.30 2.17
N ALA A 67 -10.56 -14.64 3.30
CA ALA A 67 -9.95 -13.32 3.36
C ALA A 67 -8.62 -13.34 2.60
N THR A 68 -8.50 -12.50 1.57
CA THR A 68 -7.44 -12.60 0.56
C THR A 68 -7.10 -11.24 -0.04
N ASP A 69 -6.92 -10.22 0.80
CA ASP A 69 -6.29 -9.00 0.31
C ASP A 69 -4.97 -9.38 -0.39
N GLU A 70 -4.76 -8.79 -1.56
CA GLU A 70 -3.54 -8.99 -2.33
C GLU A 70 -2.98 -7.66 -2.74
N ILE A 71 -1.66 -7.55 -2.66
CA ILE A 71 -0.96 -6.35 -3.07
C ILE A 71 0.35 -6.69 -3.77
N TYR A 72 0.51 -6.13 -4.96
CA TYR A 72 1.68 -6.25 -5.79
C TYR A 72 2.25 -4.86 -6.04
N ILE A 73 3.58 -4.77 -6.13
CA ILE A 73 4.27 -3.53 -6.51
C ILE A 73 5.22 -3.86 -7.65
N GLN A 74 4.95 -3.31 -8.83
CA GLN A 74 5.86 -3.34 -9.96
C GLN A 74 6.76 -2.10 -9.90
N ILE A 75 8.07 -2.31 -9.87
CA ILE A 75 9.07 -1.23 -9.93
C ILE A 75 9.76 -1.31 -11.29
N LYS A 76 9.73 -0.20 -12.03
CA LYS A 76 10.47 -0.03 -13.29
C LYS A 76 11.17 1.32 -13.28
N ASN A 77 12.48 1.35 -13.50
CA ASN A 77 13.30 2.55 -13.41
C ASN A 77 13.09 3.34 -12.11
N ASN A 78 13.00 2.63 -10.97
CA ASN A 78 12.70 3.22 -9.65
C ASN A 78 11.33 3.93 -9.53
N VAL A 79 10.38 3.64 -10.44
CA VAL A 79 9.01 4.13 -10.39
C VAL A 79 8.06 2.99 -10.00
N PRO A 80 7.46 3.03 -8.80
CA PRO A 80 6.50 2.02 -8.37
C PRO A 80 5.10 2.20 -8.99
N THR A 81 4.50 1.10 -9.40
CA THR A 81 3.07 0.96 -9.69
C THR A 81 2.52 -0.14 -8.81
N ILE A 82 1.50 0.19 -8.01
CA ILE A 82 0.86 -0.72 -7.07
C ILE A 82 -0.38 -1.31 -7.75
N PHE A 83 -0.63 -2.59 -7.55
CA PHE A 83 -1.84 -3.31 -7.97
C PHE A 83 -2.39 -4.03 -6.75
N PHE A 84 -3.68 -3.89 -6.48
CA PHE A 84 -4.27 -4.44 -5.27
C PHE A 84 -5.69 -4.98 -5.47
N TYR A 85 -6.02 -5.94 -4.62
CA TYR A 85 -7.36 -6.46 -4.42
C TYR A 85 -7.66 -6.34 -2.92
N HIS A 86 -8.82 -5.78 -2.60
CA HIS A 86 -9.35 -5.71 -1.25
C HIS A 86 -10.71 -6.39 -1.21
N GLU A 87 -10.88 -7.28 -0.23
CA GLU A 87 -12.19 -7.85 0.08
C GLU A 87 -13.10 -6.77 0.72
N SER A 88 -14.40 -6.83 0.44
CA SER A 88 -15.36 -5.96 1.10
C SER A 88 -16.13 -6.71 2.19
N SER A 89 -16.19 -6.14 3.40
CA SER A 89 -16.97 -6.65 4.53
C SER A 89 -18.46 -6.53 4.32
N ASP A 90 -18.90 -5.46 3.64
CA ASP A 90 -20.27 -4.96 3.74
C ASP A 90 -20.99 -4.87 2.40
N ALA A 91 -20.27 -4.98 1.29
CA ALA A 91 -20.82 -5.02 -0.04
C ALA A 91 -20.40 -6.32 -0.70
N TYR A 92 -21.31 -6.97 -1.45
CA TYR A 92 -21.01 -8.09 -2.36
C TYR A 92 -20.06 -7.70 -3.52
N LEU A 93 -19.24 -6.66 -3.32
CA LEU A 93 -18.43 -5.95 -4.27
C LEU A 93 -17.02 -5.80 -3.71
N ASN A 94 -16.12 -6.65 -4.17
CA ASN A 94 -14.69 -6.54 -3.92
C ASN A 94 -14.11 -5.35 -4.68
N VAL A 95 -13.01 -4.79 -4.18
CA VAL A 95 -12.32 -3.67 -4.85
C VAL A 95 -11.04 -4.16 -5.49
N VAL A 96 -10.87 -3.83 -6.77
CA VAL A 96 -9.58 -3.96 -7.45
C VAL A 96 -9.08 -2.60 -7.87
N GLY A 97 -7.79 -2.38 -7.73
CA GLY A 97 -7.19 -1.11 -8.07
C GLY A 97 -5.76 -1.19 -8.55
N TRP A 98 -5.34 -0.08 -9.15
CA TRP A 98 -3.93 0.22 -9.36
C TRP A 98 -3.64 1.67 -9.02
N ALA A 99 -2.41 1.95 -8.58
CA ALA A 99 -1.96 3.28 -8.21
C ALA A 99 -0.53 3.54 -8.69
N GLY A 100 -0.30 4.73 -9.25
CA GLY A 100 1.06 5.21 -9.49
C GLY A 100 1.63 5.79 -8.20
N ALA A 101 2.90 5.53 -7.92
CA ALA A 101 3.59 6.05 -6.76
C ALA A 101 4.98 6.59 -7.10
N LYS A 102 5.58 7.30 -6.14
CA LYS A 102 6.97 7.79 -6.22
C LYS A 102 7.71 7.52 -4.92
N PHE A 103 9.00 7.23 -5.02
CA PHE A 103 9.87 7.19 -3.84
C PHE A 103 10.37 8.60 -3.51
N SER A 104 10.30 8.99 -2.23
CA SER A 104 10.78 10.27 -1.73
C SER A 104 11.13 10.16 -0.25
N GLY A 105 12.37 10.48 0.12
CA GLY A 105 12.76 10.61 1.53
C GLY A 105 12.58 9.37 2.40
N GLY A 106 12.64 8.16 1.82
CA GLY A 106 12.38 6.92 2.55
C GLY A 106 10.92 6.47 2.54
N GLU A 107 10.06 7.17 1.82
CA GLU A 107 8.64 6.88 1.70
C GLU A 107 8.28 6.54 0.25
N MET A 108 7.25 5.71 0.09
CA MET A 108 6.49 5.60 -1.14
C MET A 108 5.24 6.47 -1.01
N ILE A 109 5.02 7.36 -1.97
CA ILE A 109 3.90 8.32 -1.92
C ILE A 109 2.94 8.03 -3.07
N VAL A 110 1.67 7.80 -2.74
CA VAL A 110 0.55 7.57 -3.66
C VAL A 110 -0.34 8.81 -3.67
N SER A 111 -0.53 9.45 -4.82
CA SER A 111 -1.39 10.65 -4.90
C SER A 111 -2.81 10.34 -5.38
N ALA A 112 -2.98 9.24 -6.11
CA ALA A 112 -4.27 8.81 -6.62
C ALA A 112 -4.24 7.31 -6.89
N ASN A 113 -5.40 6.68 -6.75
CA ASN A 113 -5.64 5.32 -7.18
C ASN A 113 -6.72 5.30 -8.27
N THR A 114 -6.74 4.23 -9.06
CA THR A 114 -7.83 3.91 -9.97
C THR A 114 -8.45 2.60 -9.50
N ILE A 115 -9.73 2.63 -9.13
CA ILE A 115 -10.44 1.47 -8.59
C ILE A 115 -11.68 1.12 -9.40
N ARG A 116 -12.12 -0.12 -9.28
CA ARG A 116 -13.44 -0.56 -9.72
C ARG A 116 -13.93 -1.66 -8.78
N PHE A 117 -15.24 -1.79 -8.73
CA PHE A 117 -15.91 -2.85 -7.99
C PHE A 117 -16.05 -4.10 -8.86
N LEU A 118 -15.84 -5.26 -8.25
CA LEU A 118 -16.10 -6.56 -8.84
C LEU A 118 -17.10 -7.30 -7.98
N LYS A 119 -18.10 -7.91 -8.61
CA LYS A 119 -18.91 -8.90 -7.91
C LYS A 119 -18.04 -10.08 -7.47
N GLU A 120 -18.40 -10.68 -6.35
CA GLU A 120 -17.71 -11.84 -5.82
C GLU A 120 -17.66 -13.03 -6.80
N ASP A 121 -18.74 -13.25 -7.56
CA ASP A 121 -18.82 -14.31 -8.56
C ASP A 121 -18.12 -13.98 -9.89
N SER A 122 -17.52 -12.80 -10.01
CA SER A 122 -16.87 -12.34 -11.23
C SER A 122 -15.75 -13.29 -11.66
N LYS A 123 -15.78 -13.67 -12.94
CA LYS A 123 -14.73 -14.46 -13.61
C LYS A 123 -13.75 -13.58 -14.37
N GLU A 124 -13.77 -12.28 -14.10
CA GLU A 124 -12.86 -11.36 -14.75
C GLU A 124 -11.41 -11.65 -14.38
N ARG A 125 -10.56 -11.72 -15.40
CA ARG A 125 -9.12 -11.93 -15.25
C ARG A 125 -8.41 -10.58 -15.32
N ILE A 126 -7.72 -10.20 -14.25
CA ILE A 126 -7.00 -8.92 -14.16
C ILE A 126 -5.52 -9.21 -13.99
N SER A 127 -4.75 -9.00 -15.05
CA SER A 127 -3.30 -9.20 -15.02
C SER A 127 -2.61 -8.11 -14.20
N VAL A 128 -1.72 -8.53 -13.30
CA VAL A 128 -0.82 -7.63 -12.59
C VAL A 128 0.21 -7.07 -13.58
N GLY A 129 0.29 -5.75 -13.68
CA GLY A 129 1.13 -5.05 -14.66
C GLY A 129 0.34 -4.26 -15.70
N ASP A 130 -0.93 -4.61 -15.91
CA ASP A 130 -1.81 -3.95 -16.87
C ASP A 130 -2.73 -2.95 -16.17
N LYS A 131 -2.61 -1.67 -16.56
CA LYS A 131 -3.48 -0.61 -16.04
C LYS A 131 -4.85 -0.72 -16.71
N PHE A 132 -5.90 -0.79 -15.91
CA PHE A 132 -7.29 -0.84 -16.38
C PHE A 132 -8.03 0.48 -16.11
N ASN A 133 -9.16 0.66 -16.79
CA ASN A 133 -10.05 1.80 -16.56
C ASN A 133 -10.87 1.62 -15.28
N GLY A 134 -11.11 2.71 -14.57
CA GLY A 134 -11.90 2.71 -13.34
C GLY A 134 -12.14 4.12 -12.82
N LYS A 135 -12.71 4.21 -11.62
CA LYS A 135 -12.86 5.47 -10.89
C LYS A 135 -11.50 5.93 -10.38
N VAL A 136 -11.10 7.15 -10.74
CA VAL A 136 -9.91 7.78 -10.17
C VAL A 136 -10.28 8.47 -8.86
N VAL A 137 -9.66 8.04 -7.77
CA VAL A 137 -9.80 8.65 -6.44
C VAL A 137 -8.50 9.35 -6.09
N ARG A 138 -8.57 10.62 -5.67
CA ARG A 138 -7.39 11.45 -5.37
C ARG A 138 -7.34 11.75 -3.88
N LEU A 139 -6.12 11.79 -3.34
CA LEU A 139 -5.84 12.25 -1.98
C LEU A 139 -5.15 13.61 -2.03
N ASP A 140 -5.67 14.58 -1.28
CA ASP A 140 -5.14 15.96 -1.28
C ASP A 140 -3.68 16.03 -0.82
N ILE A 141 -3.31 15.22 0.17
CA ILE A 141 -1.97 15.22 0.78
C ILE A 141 -1.13 14.00 0.31
N GLY A 142 -1.74 13.09 -0.44
CA GLY A 142 -1.17 11.80 -0.82
C GLY A 142 -1.02 10.84 0.37
N GLU A 143 -1.18 9.55 0.10
CA GLU A 143 -0.92 8.47 1.04
C GLU A 143 0.59 8.18 1.08
N ARG A 144 1.15 8.19 2.29
CA ARG A 144 2.57 8.00 2.56
C ARG A 144 2.80 6.64 3.19
N ALA A 145 3.62 5.83 2.56
CA ALA A 145 4.02 4.54 3.10
C ALA A 145 5.54 4.52 3.36
N PRO A 146 5.97 4.71 4.62
CA PRO A 146 7.38 4.57 4.99
C PRO A 146 7.88 3.17 4.62
N ILE A 147 8.99 3.12 3.88
CA ILE A 147 9.62 1.87 3.46
C ILE A 147 10.93 1.65 4.20
N LYS A 148 11.18 0.38 4.53
CA LYS A 148 12.46 -0.07 5.07
C LYS A 148 13.04 -1.15 4.20
N ASP A 149 14.26 -0.91 3.73
CA ASP A 149 15.01 -1.89 2.96
C ASP A 149 15.31 -3.10 3.86
N VAL A 150 14.92 -4.28 3.41
CA VAL A 150 15.26 -5.53 4.11
C VAL A 150 16.56 -6.06 3.54
N ASN A 151 16.70 -6.05 2.21
CA ASN A 151 17.88 -6.38 1.42
C ASN A 151 17.57 -6.23 -0.09
N ASP A 152 18.48 -6.68 -0.96
CA ASP A 152 18.30 -6.76 -2.41
C ASP A 152 17.09 -7.58 -2.91
N LYS A 153 16.40 -8.31 -2.01
CA LYS A 153 15.27 -9.18 -2.33
C LYS A 153 13.93 -8.59 -1.88
N GLY A 154 13.90 -7.45 -1.19
CA GLY A 154 12.65 -6.91 -0.68
C GLY A 154 12.77 -5.70 0.25
N PHE A 155 11.62 -5.14 0.55
CA PHE A 155 11.43 -4.04 1.50
C PHE A 155 10.20 -4.31 2.36
N SER A 156 9.99 -3.49 3.37
CA SER A 156 8.84 -3.63 4.28
C SER A 156 8.14 -2.31 4.54
N ILE A 157 6.84 -2.39 4.82
CA ILE A 157 6.00 -1.30 5.30
C ILE A 157 5.44 -1.72 6.66
N ASP A 158 5.82 -0.99 7.71
CA ASP A 158 5.28 -1.16 9.06
C ASP A 158 3.95 -0.41 9.15
N CYS A 159 2.86 -1.13 9.42
CA CYS A 159 1.52 -0.53 9.41
C CYS A 159 1.30 0.49 10.53
N ASN A 160 1.96 0.35 11.69
CA ASN A 160 1.88 1.37 12.74
C ASN A 160 2.58 2.66 12.31
N GLN A 161 3.74 2.53 11.64
CA GLN A 161 4.43 3.70 11.09
C GLN A 161 3.65 4.35 9.94
N TYR A 162 3.03 3.53 9.08
CA TYR A 162 2.15 4.00 8.03
C TYR A 162 0.94 4.78 8.58
N LEU A 163 0.21 4.21 9.55
CA LEU A 163 -0.95 4.87 10.17
C LEU A 163 -0.55 6.20 10.80
N LYS A 164 0.62 6.24 11.46
CA LYS A 164 1.18 7.47 12.03
C LYS A 164 1.59 8.50 10.97
N ALA A 165 2.24 8.07 9.88
CA ALA A 165 2.72 8.96 8.82
C ALA A 165 1.57 9.68 8.10
N ASN A 166 0.37 9.08 8.09
CA ASN A 166 -0.83 9.66 7.50
C ASN A 166 -1.82 10.25 8.51
N ASN A 167 -1.50 10.18 9.81
CA ASN A 167 -2.37 10.64 10.90
C ASN A 167 -3.75 9.96 10.98
N TYR A 168 -3.90 8.75 10.42
CA TYR A 168 -5.20 8.07 10.30
C TYR A 168 -5.79 7.62 11.64
N ALA A 169 -4.96 7.41 12.66
CA ALA A 169 -5.46 7.15 14.02
C ALA A 169 -6.25 8.34 14.60
N GLU A 170 -5.93 9.57 14.18
CA GLU A 170 -6.55 10.80 14.70
C GLU A 170 -7.65 11.33 13.77
N THR A 171 -7.46 11.19 12.44
CA THR A 171 -8.39 11.75 11.45
C THR A 171 -9.39 10.74 10.90
N GLY A 172 -9.24 9.46 11.22
CA GLY A 172 -9.90 8.37 10.51
C GLY A 172 -9.30 8.14 9.12
N LEU A 173 -9.79 7.10 8.44
CA LEU A 173 -9.46 6.82 7.05
C LEU A 173 -10.27 7.75 6.13
N PRO A 174 -9.65 8.26 5.05
CA PRO A 174 -10.37 9.09 4.09
C PRO A 174 -11.29 8.22 3.23
N ASP A 175 -12.57 8.52 3.25
CA ASP A 175 -13.57 7.93 2.35
C ASP A 175 -14.10 8.98 1.38
N VAL A 176 -14.25 8.58 0.11
CA VAL A 176 -14.85 9.43 -0.93
C VAL A 176 -16.20 8.86 -1.30
N GLU A 177 -17.26 9.55 -0.90
CA GLU A 177 -18.63 9.15 -1.23
C GLU A 177 -19.17 9.94 -2.43
N GLU A 178 -19.88 9.25 -3.32
CA GLU A 178 -20.64 9.89 -4.39
C GLU A 178 -22.10 9.43 -4.38
N PRO A 179 -23.06 10.26 -4.82
CA PRO A 179 -24.43 9.83 -4.98
C PRO A 179 -24.50 8.59 -5.89
N ASP A 180 -25.40 7.66 -5.56
CA ASP A 180 -25.62 6.48 -6.38
C ASP A 180 -25.99 6.88 -7.81
N SER A 181 -25.28 6.29 -8.77
CA SER A 181 -25.47 6.51 -10.21
C SER A 181 -26.89 6.22 -10.70
N SER A 182 -27.66 5.40 -9.97
CA SER A 182 -29.07 5.14 -10.27
C SER A 182 -30.04 6.24 -9.80
N GLY A 183 -29.52 7.30 -9.16
CA GLY A 183 -30.30 8.48 -8.75
C GLY A 183 -31.19 8.24 -7.53
N ARG A 184 -31.01 7.12 -6.81
CA ARG A 184 -31.73 6.85 -5.57
C ARG A 184 -31.31 7.86 -4.51
N LYS A 185 -32.31 8.57 -3.98
CA LYS A 185 -32.11 9.62 -3.00
C LYS A 185 -31.51 9.04 -1.72
N ASP A 186 -30.54 9.76 -1.15
CA ASP A 186 -29.89 9.42 0.12
C ASP A 186 -29.11 8.08 0.10
N ILE A 187 -28.75 7.57 -1.09
CA ILE A 187 -27.85 6.43 -1.28
C ILE A 187 -26.53 6.94 -1.85
N PHE A 188 -25.44 6.58 -1.18
CA PHE A 188 -24.08 6.94 -1.58
C PHE A 188 -23.25 5.68 -1.86
N VAL A 189 -22.31 5.81 -2.78
CA VAL A 189 -21.29 4.81 -3.10
C VAL A 189 -19.98 5.32 -2.55
N GLY A 190 -19.45 4.63 -1.53
CA GLY A 190 -18.13 4.90 -0.98
C GLY A 190 -17.02 4.31 -1.86
N TYR A 191 -16.01 5.11 -2.14
CA TYR A 191 -14.82 4.75 -2.90
C TYR A 191 -13.59 4.86 -2.00
N LEU A 192 -12.78 3.81 -2.03
CA LEU A 192 -11.56 3.72 -1.23
C LEU A 192 -10.52 4.72 -1.74
N ALA A 193 -10.13 5.67 -0.91
CA ALA A 193 -9.13 6.67 -1.29
C ALA A 193 -7.68 6.19 -1.06
N THR A 194 -7.50 5.22 -0.17
CA THR A 194 -6.21 4.67 0.26
C THR A 194 -5.96 3.26 -0.28
N VAL A 195 -4.69 2.90 -0.41
CA VAL A 195 -4.24 1.60 -0.91
C VAL A 195 -3.95 0.62 0.23
N PHE A 196 -3.32 1.08 1.31
CA PHE A 196 -2.82 0.19 2.37
C PHE A 196 -3.75 0.05 3.57
N ALA A 197 -4.70 0.96 3.78
CA ALA A 197 -5.73 0.85 4.81
C ALA A 197 -7.10 1.17 4.20
N VAL A 198 -8.10 0.35 4.47
CA VAL A 198 -9.40 0.37 3.77
C VAL A 198 -10.46 -0.11 4.75
N GLY A 199 -11.36 0.76 5.21
CA GLY A 199 -12.37 0.38 6.21
C GLY A 199 -11.79 -0.40 7.40
N GLU A 200 -12.58 -1.32 7.98
CA GLU A 200 -12.12 -2.21 9.07
C GLU A 200 -11.30 -3.42 8.58
N LEU A 201 -11.31 -3.72 7.27
CA LEU A 201 -10.71 -4.95 6.73
C LEU A 201 -9.39 -4.77 5.97
N GLY A 202 -9.03 -3.55 5.59
CA GLY A 202 -7.86 -3.31 4.77
C GLY A 202 -6.55 -3.70 5.44
N ILE A 203 -5.56 -4.04 4.62
CA ILE A 203 -4.26 -4.60 5.02
C ILE A 203 -3.67 -3.98 6.31
N CYS A 204 -3.61 -2.66 6.45
CA CYS A 204 -3.10 -2.01 7.67
C CYS A 204 -4.19 -1.65 8.70
N SER A 205 -5.45 -1.49 8.30
CA SER A 205 -6.54 -1.11 9.19
C SER A 205 -7.12 -2.28 9.98
N ALA A 206 -7.08 -3.51 9.43
CA ALA A 206 -7.46 -4.75 10.12
C ALA A 206 -6.77 -4.92 11.49
N PHE A 207 -5.59 -4.30 11.65
CA PHE A 207 -4.76 -4.40 12.85
C PHE A 207 -5.05 -3.33 13.91
N LEU A 208 -6.00 -2.44 13.66
CA LEU A 208 -6.58 -1.56 14.67
C LEU A 208 -7.54 -2.31 15.61
N SER A 209 -8.13 -3.42 15.17
CA SER A 209 -9.11 -4.20 15.95
C SER A 209 -8.53 -4.80 17.23
N ASP A 210 -9.22 -4.66 18.37
CA ASP A 210 -8.83 -5.24 19.66
C ASP A 210 -8.81 -6.77 19.72
N ASP A 211 -9.48 -7.44 18.76
CA ASP A 211 -9.55 -8.89 18.70
C ASP A 211 -8.25 -9.53 18.17
N ILE A 212 -7.39 -8.76 17.51
CA ILE A 212 -6.11 -9.25 16.99
C ILE A 212 -5.05 -9.26 18.10
N VAL A 213 -4.39 -10.41 18.29
CA VAL A 213 -3.36 -10.55 19.33
C VAL A 213 -2.19 -9.57 19.11
N PRO A 214 -1.60 -9.00 20.17
CA PRO A 214 -0.61 -7.92 20.06
C PRO A 214 0.61 -8.25 19.20
N GLN A 215 1.04 -9.51 19.15
CA GLN A 215 2.18 -9.92 18.33
C GLN A 215 1.91 -9.71 16.84
N ILE A 216 0.67 -9.97 16.40
CA ILE A 216 0.26 -9.83 15.01
C ILE A 216 0.03 -8.34 14.69
N LYS A 217 -0.54 -7.55 15.61
CA LYS A 217 -0.68 -6.08 15.49
C LYS A 217 0.65 -5.35 15.26
N ASN A 218 1.74 -5.88 15.81
CA ASN A 218 3.09 -5.36 15.61
C ASN A 218 3.81 -5.94 14.37
N GLY A 219 3.05 -6.59 13.49
CA GLY A 219 3.53 -7.08 12.21
C GLY A 219 3.76 -5.97 11.19
N TRP A 220 4.20 -6.38 10.01
CA TRP A 220 4.44 -5.49 8.88
C TRP A 220 4.21 -6.23 7.56
N ILE A 221 3.99 -5.47 6.49
CA ILE A 221 3.95 -6.02 5.14
C ILE A 221 5.38 -6.16 4.66
N GLN A 222 5.80 -7.37 4.32
CA GLN A 222 7.07 -7.64 3.66
C GLN A 222 6.85 -7.84 2.17
N PHE A 223 7.34 -6.91 1.37
CA PHE A 223 7.36 -7.02 -0.08
C PHE A 223 8.57 -7.83 -0.53
N ARG A 224 8.30 -9.02 -1.05
CA ARG A 224 9.34 -9.93 -1.58
C ARG A 224 9.32 -9.87 -3.09
N ARG A 225 10.49 -9.73 -3.70
CA ARG A 225 10.64 -9.75 -5.15
C ARG A 225 10.28 -11.13 -5.69
N LEU A 226 9.40 -11.17 -6.68
CA LEU A 226 9.05 -12.34 -7.46
C LEU A 226 10.12 -12.53 -8.54
N ASN A 227 10.56 -13.78 -8.73
CA ASN A 227 11.58 -14.17 -9.71
C ASN A 227 11.12 -13.93 -11.14
#